data_AF-A0A836VHA1-F1
#
_entry.id   AF-A0A836VHA1-F1
#
_cell.length_a   1.000
_cell.length_b   1.000
_cell.length_c   1.000
_cell.angle_alpha   90.00
_cell.angle_beta   90.00
_cell.angle_gamma   90.00
#
_symmetry.space_group_name_H-M   'P 1'
#
loop_
_entity.id
_entity.type
_entity.pdbx_description
1 polymer ?
#
loop_
_entity_poly.entity_id
_entity_poly.type
_entity_poly.pdbx_seq_one_letter_code
_entity_poly.pdbx_strand_id
1 'polypeptide(L)'
;MNLRKISMKQDMIKYLKVQSPAPDWFHAAMADAGQSRFVDVKDCAVHYLYWPSKRMAQGNLLLVHGGGGHAHWWSFLAPMLAKDLNVAALCLSGMGDSGSRSCYDSDIRVADMRGVISDAAFSGPTYVLGHSFGGFMATRFGQLYGNELTGIIIADSPIWAPRKREEDQKRRPRVGNKRYYSDFNEALKRFRLMPSQPCENEFLVEHI
;
A
#
# COMPACT_ATOMS: atom_id res chain seq x y z
N MET A 1 -11.27 -2.39 -33.77
CA MET A 1 -12.09 -1.20 -33.49
C MET A 1 -11.37 -0.38 -32.41
N ASN A 2 -10.45 0.47 -32.86
CA ASN A 2 -9.73 1.45 -32.05
C ASN A 2 -10.62 2.70 -31.88
N LEU A 3 -10.53 3.37 -30.72
CA LEU A 3 -11.00 4.74 -30.37
C LEU A 3 -11.76 4.87 -29.04
N ARG A 4 -11.30 4.28 -27.92
CA ARG A 4 -11.78 4.67 -26.57
C ARG A 4 -10.75 4.67 -25.43
N LYS A 5 -9.48 4.36 -25.66
CA LYS A 5 -8.47 4.28 -24.56
C LYS A 5 -7.69 5.57 -24.26
N ILE A 6 -7.86 6.65 -25.05
CA ILE A 6 -7.00 7.84 -24.94
C ILE A 6 -7.70 9.06 -24.33
N SER A 7 -9.04 9.11 -24.27
CA SER A 7 -9.76 10.31 -23.78
C SER A 7 -9.99 10.37 -22.27
N MET A 8 -9.83 9.28 -21.50
CA MET A 8 -10.00 9.29 -20.03
C MET A 8 -8.78 9.82 -19.28
N LYS A 9 -7.58 9.81 -19.88
CA LYS A 9 -6.34 10.16 -19.17
C LYS A 9 -6.22 11.65 -18.86
N GLN A 10 -6.61 12.54 -19.77
CA GLN A 10 -6.40 13.98 -19.60
C GLN A 10 -7.24 14.57 -18.45
N ASP A 11 -8.53 14.20 -18.37
CA ASP A 11 -9.45 14.70 -17.34
C ASP A 11 -9.17 14.10 -15.95
N MET A 12 -8.48 12.96 -15.88
CA MET A 12 -8.06 12.36 -14.62
C MET A 12 -6.79 12.98 -14.04
N ILE A 13 -5.94 13.62 -14.85
CA ILE A 13 -4.68 14.23 -14.38
C ILE A 13 -4.92 15.27 -13.28
N LYS A 14 -6.04 16.01 -13.33
CA LYS A 14 -6.37 16.99 -12.28
C LYS A 14 -6.63 16.33 -10.92
N TYR A 15 -7.14 15.09 -10.90
CA TYR A 15 -7.36 14.31 -9.69
C TYR A 15 -6.12 13.56 -9.23
N LEU A 16 -5.08 13.47 -10.07
CA LEU A 16 -3.77 12.94 -9.69
C LEU A 16 -2.86 14.03 -9.09
N LYS A 17 -3.37 15.24 -8.90
CA LYS A 17 -2.64 16.36 -8.31
C LYS A 17 -3.40 16.87 -7.10
N VAL A 18 -2.70 16.93 -5.98
CA VAL A 18 -3.12 17.67 -4.79
C VAL A 18 -3.35 19.13 -5.19
N GLN A 19 -4.55 19.63 -4.92
CA GLN A 19 -4.99 21.00 -5.12
C GLN A 19 -4.99 21.79 -3.81
N SER A 20 -5.21 21.11 -2.69
CA SER A 20 -5.14 21.70 -1.35
C SER A 20 -3.75 22.26 -1.05
N PRO A 21 -3.64 23.37 -0.29
CA PRO A 21 -2.35 23.86 0.18
C PRO A 21 -1.61 22.75 0.94
N ALA A 22 -0.38 22.48 0.51
CA ALA A 22 0.47 21.47 1.13
C ALA A 22 1.79 22.10 1.57
N PRO A 23 2.39 21.60 2.66
CA PRO A 23 3.67 22.12 3.14
C PRO A 23 4.82 21.73 2.21
N ASP A 24 5.91 22.51 2.23
CA ASP A 24 7.09 22.28 1.38
C ASP A 24 7.67 20.86 1.49
N TRP A 25 7.64 20.28 2.70
CA TRP A 25 8.13 18.92 2.91
C TRP A 25 7.31 17.88 2.12
N PHE A 26 6.00 18.10 1.95
CA PHE A 26 5.13 17.20 1.20
C PHE A 26 5.47 17.29 -0.28
N HIS A 27 5.60 18.50 -0.82
CA HIS A 27 6.02 18.71 -2.21
C HIS A 27 7.40 18.11 -2.48
N ALA A 28 8.35 18.28 -1.55
CA ALA A 28 9.69 17.70 -1.66
C ALA A 28 9.66 16.16 -1.64
N ALA A 29 8.83 15.55 -0.79
CA ALA A 29 8.65 14.09 -0.77
C ALA A 29 8.02 13.61 -2.09
N MET A 30 6.94 14.24 -2.54
CA MET A 30 6.25 13.87 -3.77
C MET A 30 7.10 14.04 -5.04
N ALA A 31 8.10 14.93 -5.04
CA ALA A 31 9.05 15.07 -6.14
C ALA A 31 10.02 13.88 -6.25
N ASP A 32 10.22 13.11 -5.17
CA ASP A 32 11.02 11.90 -5.15
C ASP A 32 10.11 10.67 -5.36
N ALA A 33 9.78 10.39 -6.62
CA ALA A 33 8.86 9.31 -6.99
C ALA A 33 9.41 7.89 -6.74
N GLY A 34 10.70 7.76 -6.42
CA GLY A 34 11.37 6.46 -6.31
C GLY A 34 11.45 5.73 -7.66
N GLN A 35 11.74 4.44 -7.59
CA GLN A 35 11.88 3.57 -8.74
C GLN A 35 10.67 2.65 -8.84
N SER A 36 9.92 2.74 -9.93
CA SER A 36 8.84 1.79 -10.23
C SER A 36 9.42 0.48 -10.77
N ARG A 37 9.14 -0.62 -10.09
CA ARG A 37 9.68 -1.95 -10.40
C ARG A 37 8.59 -3.01 -10.39
N PHE A 38 8.85 -4.13 -11.05
CA PHE A 38 8.00 -5.31 -11.06
C PHE A 38 8.85 -6.54 -10.80
N VAL A 39 8.34 -7.46 -9.99
CA VAL A 39 8.93 -8.78 -9.76
C VAL A 39 7.89 -9.84 -10.07
N ASP A 40 8.27 -10.92 -10.75
CA ASP A 40 7.38 -12.08 -10.91
C ASP A 40 7.36 -12.90 -9.61
N VAL A 41 6.18 -13.10 -9.05
CA VAL A 41 5.96 -13.96 -7.90
C VAL A 41 4.87 -14.96 -8.25
N LYS A 42 5.23 -16.25 -8.38
CA LYS A 42 4.26 -17.32 -8.70
C LYS A 42 3.40 -16.94 -9.91
N ASP A 43 4.02 -16.58 -11.03
CA ASP A 43 3.35 -16.25 -12.31
C ASP A 43 2.45 -15.01 -12.23
N CYS A 44 2.84 -14.03 -11.42
CA CYS A 44 2.13 -12.77 -11.30
C CYS A 44 3.14 -11.64 -11.11
N ALA A 45 3.05 -10.64 -11.98
CA ALA A 45 3.83 -9.41 -11.85
C ALA A 45 3.35 -8.60 -10.63
N VAL A 46 4.18 -8.54 -9.59
CA VAL A 46 3.96 -7.73 -8.40
C VAL A 46 4.70 -6.42 -8.58
N HIS A 47 3.95 -5.33 -8.65
CA HIS A 47 4.47 -3.97 -8.69
C HIS A 47 4.93 -3.50 -7.31
N TYR A 48 6.04 -2.76 -7.28
CA TYR A 48 6.46 -2.01 -6.10
C TYR A 48 7.23 -0.75 -6.47
N LEU A 49 7.23 0.22 -5.57
CA LEU A 49 8.08 1.40 -5.61
C LEU A 49 9.27 1.19 -4.68
N TYR A 50 10.46 1.60 -5.13
CA TYR A 50 11.70 1.44 -4.39
C TYR A 50 12.46 2.76 -4.24
N TRP A 51 12.80 3.09 -3.00
CA TRP A 51 13.68 4.20 -2.65
C TRP A 51 14.93 3.63 -1.95
N PRO A 52 16.10 3.62 -2.62
CA PRO A 52 17.34 3.26 -1.94
C PRO A 52 17.69 4.31 -0.88
N SER A 53 18.40 3.89 0.16
CA SER A 53 18.88 4.84 1.17
C SER A 53 19.74 5.94 0.53
N LYS A 54 19.49 7.20 0.90
CA LYS A 54 20.26 8.37 0.47
C LYS A 54 21.61 8.46 1.19
N ARG A 55 21.82 7.62 2.20
CA ARG A 55 23.03 7.50 3.01
C ARG A 55 23.41 6.03 3.12
N MET A 56 24.36 5.70 3.99
CA MET A 56 24.59 4.32 4.38
C MET A 56 23.31 3.75 5.00
N ALA A 57 22.73 2.73 4.36
CA ALA A 57 21.50 2.09 4.83
C ALA A 57 21.70 1.45 6.20
N GLN A 58 20.84 1.80 7.16
CA GLN A 58 20.84 1.24 8.51
C GLN A 58 19.89 0.03 8.64
N GLY A 59 19.12 -0.24 7.59
CA GLY A 59 18.17 -1.33 7.51
C GLY A 59 17.23 -1.15 6.32
N ASN A 60 16.24 -2.03 6.26
CA ASN A 60 15.27 -2.08 5.18
C ASN A 60 13.84 -2.02 5.72
N LEU A 61 12.93 -1.45 4.95
CA LEU A 61 11.52 -1.33 5.31
C LEU A 61 10.63 -1.67 4.12
N LEU A 62 9.80 -2.70 4.29
CA LEU A 62 8.69 -2.98 3.38
C LEU A 62 7.41 -2.32 3.90
N LEU A 63 6.77 -1.50 3.07
CA LEU A 63 5.50 -0.83 3.34
C LEU A 63 4.36 -1.55 2.62
N VAL A 64 3.35 -1.99 3.38
CA VAL A 64 2.22 -2.79 2.89
C VAL A 64 0.92 -2.01 3.09
N HIS A 65 0.26 -1.67 1.98
CA HIS A 65 -0.99 -0.89 2.00
C HIS A 65 -2.20 -1.68 2.54
N GLY A 66 -3.29 -0.96 2.82
CA GLY A 66 -4.58 -1.53 3.23
C GLY A 66 -5.39 -2.13 2.08
N GLY A 67 -6.57 -2.67 2.36
CA GLY A 67 -7.40 -3.30 1.33
C GLY A 67 -7.86 -2.27 0.30
N GLY A 68 -7.68 -2.57 -1.00
CA GLY A 68 -8.02 -1.65 -2.09
C GLY A 68 -7.03 -0.49 -2.29
N GLY A 69 -5.94 -0.45 -1.54
CA GLY A 69 -4.86 0.53 -1.72
C GLY A 69 -3.83 0.12 -2.78
N HIS A 70 -2.72 0.85 -2.80
CA HIS A 70 -1.58 0.64 -3.70
C HIS A 70 -0.29 1.24 -3.11
N ALA A 71 0.85 1.01 -3.77
CA ALA A 71 2.16 1.49 -3.34
C ALA A 71 2.23 3.01 -3.14
N HIS A 72 1.53 3.79 -3.99
CA HIS A 72 1.60 5.26 -3.94
C HIS A 72 1.04 5.90 -2.67
N TRP A 73 0.27 5.20 -1.84
CA TRP A 73 -0.15 5.70 -0.51
C TRP A 73 1.04 6.08 0.38
N TRP A 74 2.21 5.52 0.09
CA TRP A 74 3.43 5.77 0.83
C TRP A 74 4.33 6.83 0.20
N SER A 75 3.97 7.42 -0.95
CA SER A 75 4.86 8.33 -1.71
C SER A 75 5.27 9.59 -0.95
N PHE A 76 4.45 10.07 -0.01
CA PHE A 76 4.80 11.21 0.82
C PHE A 76 5.67 10.84 2.03
N LEU A 77 5.72 9.55 2.41
CA LEU A 77 6.42 9.07 3.59
C LEU A 77 7.73 8.34 3.26
N ALA A 78 7.72 7.48 2.23
CA ALA A 78 8.85 6.66 1.84
C ALA A 78 10.13 7.47 1.55
N PRO A 79 10.09 8.62 0.85
CA PRO A 79 11.29 9.44 0.62
C PRO A 79 11.93 10.00 1.88
N MET A 80 11.14 10.22 2.94
CA MET A 80 11.63 10.70 4.24
C MET A 80 12.32 9.56 4.99
N LEU A 81 11.74 8.35 4.97
CA LEU A 81 12.32 7.14 5.57
C LEU A 81 13.56 6.67 4.81
N ALA A 82 13.59 6.88 3.50
CA ALA A 82 14.71 6.58 2.63
C ALA A 82 15.95 7.46 2.87
N LYS A 83 15.90 8.40 3.83
CA LYS A 83 17.08 9.11 4.28
C LYS A 83 18.13 8.17 4.87
N ASP A 84 17.68 7.16 5.61
CA ASP A 84 18.54 6.24 6.37
C ASP A 84 18.21 4.74 6.14
N LEU A 85 17.10 4.42 5.44
CA LEU A 85 16.65 3.05 5.16
C LEU A 85 16.55 2.79 3.65
N ASN A 86 16.66 1.53 3.23
CA ASN A 86 16.11 1.11 1.95
C ASN A 86 14.60 0.90 2.11
N VAL A 87 13.77 1.50 1.27
CA VAL A 87 12.32 1.46 1.42
C VAL A 87 11.67 0.90 0.16
N ALA A 88 10.85 -0.13 0.33
CA ALA A 88 10.03 -0.69 -0.75
C ALA A 88 8.55 -0.58 -0.35
N ALA A 89 7.69 -0.11 -1.25
CA ALA A 89 6.24 -0.10 -1.07
C ALA A 89 5.60 -0.93 -2.17
N LEU A 90 4.98 -2.06 -1.83
CA LEU A 90 4.40 -2.96 -2.83
C LEU A 90 2.92 -2.71 -3.07
N CYS A 91 2.45 -3.00 -4.28
CA CYS A 91 1.06 -3.29 -4.57
C CYS A 91 0.83 -4.80 -4.36
N LEU A 92 -0.02 -5.21 -3.43
CA LEU A 92 -0.37 -6.64 -3.28
C LEU A 92 -1.08 -7.13 -4.55
N SER A 93 -0.86 -8.39 -4.98
CA SER A 93 -1.45 -8.92 -6.22
C SER A 93 -2.97 -8.73 -6.31
N GLY A 94 -3.48 -8.29 -7.46
CA GLY A 94 -4.89 -7.93 -7.63
C GLY A 94 -5.29 -6.57 -7.03
N MET A 95 -4.33 -5.75 -6.62
CA MET A 95 -4.51 -4.38 -6.17
C MET A 95 -3.45 -3.47 -6.81
N GLY A 96 -3.75 -2.17 -6.91
CA GLY A 96 -2.87 -1.21 -7.57
C GLY A 96 -2.47 -1.66 -8.98
N ASP A 97 -1.19 -1.53 -9.30
CA ASP A 97 -0.62 -1.89 -10.60
C ASP A 97 -0.14 -3.35 -10.68
N SER A 98 -0.33 -4.15 -9.62
CA SER A 98 0.02 -5.57 -9.64
C SER A 98 -0.98 -6.40 -10.44
N GLY A 99 -0.48 -7.46 -11.09
CA GLY A 99 -1.29 -8.41 -11.82
C GLY A 99 -2.33 -9.11 -10.94
N SER A 100 -3.35 -9.68 -11.58
CA SER A 100 -4.42 -10.41 -10.91
C SER A 100 -4.23 -11.93 -10.95
N ARG A 101 -4.73 -12.62 -9.94
CA ARG A 101 -4.80 -14.09 -9.82
C ARG A 101 -6.25 -14.57 -9.75
N SER A 102 -6.47 -15.85 -10.01
CA SER A 102 -7.78 -16.51 -9.88
C SER A 102 -8.21 -16.72 -8.43
N CYS A 103 -7.26 -16.88 -7.52
CA CYS A 103 -7.49 -17.02 -6.09
C CYS A 103 -6.44 -16.26 -5.28
N TYR A 104 -6.83 -15.86 -4.07
CA TYR A 104 -5.94 -15.22 -3.10
C TYR A 104 -6.18 -15.81 -1.73
N ASP A 105 -5.09 -16.21 -1.08
CA ASP A 105 -5.04 -16.53 0.34
C ASP A 105 -3.94 -15.69 1.01
N SER A 106 -3.79 -15.83 2.33
CA SER A 106 -2.78 -15.11 3.08
C SER A 106 -1.34 -15.49 2.71
N ASP A 107 -1.13 -16.70 2.22
CA ASP A 107 0.21 -17.23 1.92
C ASP A 107 0.71 -16.69 0.58
N ILE A 108 -0.19 -16.50 -0.40
CA ILE A 108 0.07 -15.73 -1.62
C ILE A 108 0.45 -14.28 -1.28
N ARG A 109 -0.25 -13.64 -0.32
CA ARG A 109 0.10 -12.25 0.08
C ARG A 109 1.49 -12.16 0.70
N VAL A 110 1.84 -13.12 1.56
CA VAL A 110 3.19 -13.21 2.13
C VAL A 110 4.23 -13.53 1.05
N ALA A 111 3.89 -14.35 0.06
CA ALA A 111 4.77 -14.62 -1.07
C ALA A 111 5.05 -13.34 -1.89
N ASP A 112 4.03 -12.51 -2.16
CA ASP A 112 4.21 -11.20 -2.83
C ASP A 112 5.20 -10.33 -2.02
N MET A 113 5.02 -10.28 -0.69
CA MET A 113 5.91 -9.52 0.21
C MET A 113 7.35 -10.04 0.21
N ARG A 114 7.56 -11.35 0.35
CA ARG A 114 8.90 -11.96 0.31
C ARG A 114 9.57 -11.79 -1.05
N GLY A 115 8.81 -11.91 -2.14
CA GLY A 115 9.30 -11.68 -3.50
C GLY A 115 9.86 -10.27 -3.67
N VAL A 116 9.15 -9.25 -3.18
CA VAL A 116 9.62 -7.86 -3.22
C VAL A 116 10.85 -7.64 -2.34
N ILE A 117 10.90 -8.21 -1.13
CA ILE A 117 12.08 -8.12 -0.25
C ILE A 117 13.32 -8.71 -0.94
N SER A 118 13.15 -9.87 -1.57
CA SER A 118 14.22 -10.54 -2.31
C SER A 118 14.68 -9.74 -3.53
N ASP A 119 13.76 -9.23 -4.34
CA ASP A 119 14.05 -8.48 -5.55
C ASP A 119 14.67 -7.09 -5.26
N ALA A 120 14.24 -6.46 -4.17
CA ALA A 120 14.84 -5.23 -3.67
C ALA A 120 16.23 -5.45 -3.04
N ALA A 121 16.71 -6.69 -2.97
CA ALA A 121 17.98 -7.10 -2.37
C ALA A 121 18.14 -6.62 -0.92
N PHE A 122 17.05 -6.66 -0.15
CA PHE A 122 17.07 -6.31 1.27
C PHE A 122 17.95 -7.29 2.04
N SER A 123 19.11 -6.82 2.45
CA SER A 123 20.09 -7.55 3.26
C SER A 123 20.27 -6.84 4.61
N GLY A 124 20.45 -7.61 5.68
CA GLY A 124 20.53 -7.07 7.04
C GLY A 124 19.17 -6.78 7.67
N PRO A 125 19.11 -5.87 8.68
CA PRO A 125 17.91 -5.63 9.46
C PRO A 125 16.72 -5.23 8.58
N THR A 126 15.62 -5.97 8.65
CA THR A 126 14.47 -5.79 7.75
C THR A 126 13.18 -5.73 8.54
N TYR A 127 12.43 -4.66 8.35
CA TYR A 127 11.14 -4.42 8.99
C TYR A 127 10.01 -4.45 7.96
N VAL A 128 8.83 -4.86 8.42
CA VAL A 128 7.60 -4.79 7.61
C VAL A 128 6.60 -3.92 8.34
N LEU A 129 6.16 -2.84 7.71
CA LEU A 129 5.05 -2.02 8.18
C LEU A 129 3.80 -2.34 7.37
N GLY A 130 2.72 -2.74 8.04
CA GLY A 130 1.44 -2.99 7.41
C GLY A 130 0.33 -2.10 7.96
N HIS A 131 -0.42 -1.46 7.06
CA HIS A 131 -1.61 -0.68 7.40
C HIS A 131 -2.91 -1.45 7.14
N SER A 132 -3.88 -1.43 8.05
CA SER A 132 -5.20 -2.05 7.90
C SER A 132 -5.10 -3.51 7.44
N PHE A 133 -5.54 -3.86 6.21
CA PHE A 133 -5.34 -5.20 5.63
C PHE A 133 -3.88 -5.64 5.59
N GLY A 134 -2.96 -4.72 5.27
CA GLY A 134 -1.53 -4.95 5.23
C GLY A 134 -0.95 -5.34 6.59
N GLY A 135 -1.51 -4.86 7.70
CA GLY A 135 -1.06 -5.26 9.04
C GLY A 135 -1.42 -6.70 9.40
N PHE A 136 -2.56 -7.22 8.91
CA PHE A 136 -2.85 -8.66 9.01
C PHE A 136 -1.83 -9.48 8.21
N MET A 137 -1.46 -9.01 7.02
CA MET A 137 -0.48 -9.72 6.17
C MET A 137 0.94 -9.64 6.74
N ALA A 138 1.33 -8.51 7.33
CA ALA A 138 2.58 -8.37 8.08
C ALA A 138 2.62 -9.32 9.29
N THR A 139 1.50 -9.45 10.01
CA THR A 139 1.36 -10.42 11.12
C THR A 139 1.52 -11.85 10.61
N ARG A 140 0.88 -12.20 9.48
CA ARG A 140 1.03 -13.53 8.86
C ARG A 140 2.46 -13.78 8.40
N PHE A 141 3.14 -12.78 7.83
CA PHE A 141 4.55 -12.87 7.47
C PHE A 141 5.38 -13.18 8.72
N GLY A 142 5.24 -12.40 9.79
CA GLY A 142 5.93 -12.64 11.06
C GLY A 142 5.67 -14.04 11.63
N GLN A 143 4.45 -14.58 11.47
CA GLN A 143 4.13 -15.95 11.89
C GLN A 143 4.88 -17.01 11.08
N LEU A 144 5.03 -16.84 9.77
CA LEU A 144 5.63 -17.83 8.87
C LEU A 144 7.15 -17.71 8.76
N TYR A 145 7.67 -16.48 8.82
CA TYR A 145 9.05 -16.12 8.47
C TYR A 145 9.61 -15.04 9.43
N GLY A 146 9.17 -15.03 10.69
CA GLY A 146 9.60 -14.02 11.67
C GLY A 146 11.10 -14.02 11.95
N ASN A 147 11.79 -15.13 11.68
CA ASN A 147 13.26 -15.23 11.75
C ASN A 147 13.99 -14.47 10.62
N GLU A 148 13.30 -14.11 9.54
CA GLU A 148 13.83 -13.28 8.45
C GLU A 148 13.62 -11.78 8.68
N LEU A 149 12.83 -11.41 9.70
CA LEU A 149 12.48 -10.03 10.01
C LEU A 149 13.11 -9.60 11.33
N THR A 150 13.55 -8.34 11.39
CA THR A 150 13.91 -7.69 12.65
C THR A 150 12.67 -7.29 13.44
N GLY A 151 11.56 -6.98 12.75
CA GLY A 151 10.29 -6.69 13.40
C GLY A 151 9.16 -6.37 12.43
N ILE A 152 7.95 -6.33 12.97
CA ILE A 152 6.75 -5.89 12.26
C ILE A 152 6.17 -4.65 12.94
N ILE A 153 5.67 -3.72 12.14
CA ILE A 153 4.99 -2.50 12.58
C ILE A 153 3.55 -2.59 12.07
N ILE A 154 2.59 -2.44 12.97
CA ILE A 154 1.17 -2.56 12.66
C ILE A 154 0.54 -1.18 12.84
N ALA A 155 -0.02 -0.64 11.75
CA ALA A 155 -0.65 0.67 11.73
C ALA A 155 -2.15 0.52 11.48
N ASP A 156 -2.98 0.93 12.45
CA ASP A 156 -4.44 0.93 12.33
C ASP A 156 -5.04 -0.42 11.85
N SER A 157 -4.46 -1.52 12.32
CA SER A 157 -5.01 -2.87 12.13
C SER A 157 -5.38 -3.47 13.47
N PRO A 158 -6.59 -4.05 13.61
CA PRO A 158 -6.96 -4.68 14.87
C PRO A 158 -6.17 -5.98 15.08
N ILE A 159 -5.65 -6.18 16.29
CA ILE A 159 -5.04 -7.43 16.72
C ILE A 159 -6.02 -8.12 17.66
N TRP A 160 -6.58 -9.25 17.23
CA TRP A 160 -7.56 -9.99 18.02
C TRP A 160 -6.90 -11.08 18.86
N ALA A 161 -7.30 -11.17 20.12
CA ALA A 161 -6.95 -12.31 20.96
C ALA A 161 -7.54 -13.61 20.37
N PRO A 162 -6.86 -14.77 20.51
CA PRO A 162 -7.31 -16.04 19.94
C PRO A 162 -8.76 -16.42 20.27
N ARG A 163 -9.27 -15.95 21.42
CA ARG A 163 -10.57 -16.32 21.97
C ARG A 163 -11.76 -15.46 21.50
N LYS A 164 -11.53 -14.34 20.79
CA LYS A 164 -12.61 -13.41 20.36
C LYS A 164 -13.14 -13.63 18.93
N ARG A 165 -12.63 -14.63 18.21
CA ARG A 165 -12.85 -14.77 16.76
C ARG A 165 -14.33 -14.94 16.37
N GLU A 166 -15.11 -15.68 17.16
CA GLU A 166 -16.52 -15.95 16.88
C GLU A 166 -17.43 -14.72 17.11
N GLU A 167 -17.17 -13.95 18.16
CA GLU A 167 -17.94 -12.73 18.46
C GLU A 167 -17.60 -11.60 17.48
N ASP A 168 -16.32 -11.45 17.12
CA ASP A 168 -15.86 -10.41 16.20
C ASP A 168 -16.30 -10.70 14.75
N GLN A 169 -16.37 -11.98 14.33
CA GLN A 169 -16.95 -12.36 13.04
C GLN A 169 -18.41 -11.93 12.90
N LYS A 170 -19.19 -11.98 13.99
CA LYS A 170 -20.59 -11.52 14.01
C LYS A 170 -20.70 -9.99 13.96
N ARG A 171 -19.68 -9.27 14.43
CA ARG A 171 -19.62 -7.80 14.44
C ARG A 171 -18.97 -7.18 13.20
N ARG A 172 -18.32 -7.98 12.34
CA ARG A 172 -17.73 -7.48 11.11
C ARG A 172 -18.83 -6.81 10.27
N PRO A 173 -18.70 -5.51 9.95
CA PRO A 173 -19.61 -4.90 9.01
C PRO A 173 -19.53 -5.70 7.72
N ARG A 174 -20.69 -6.16 7.23
CA ARG A 174 -20.74 -6.79 5.92
C ARG A 174 -20.14 -5.80 4.94
N VAL A 175 -19.13 -6.21 4.17
CA VAL A 175 -18.66 -5.43 3.04
C VAL A 175 -19.91 -5.16 2.21
N GLY A 176 -20.30 -3.88 2.12
CA GLY A 176 -21.55 -3.51 1.48
C GLY A 176 -21.59 -4.03 0.05
N ASN A 177 -22.80 -4.15 -0.52
CA ASN A 177 -22.97 -4.56 -1.91
C ASN A 177 -22.00 -3.80 -2.82
N LYS A 178 -21.42 -4.49 -3.81
CA LYS A 178 -20.61 -3.85 -4.85
C LYS A 178 -21.42 -2.70 -5.45
N ARG A 179 -20.93 -1.47 -5.27
CA ARG A 179 -21.53 -0.27 -5.86
C ARG A 179 -20.79 0.03 -7.15
N TYR A 180 -21.55 0.20 -8.21
CA TYR A 180 -21.06 0.61 -9.51
C TYR A 180 -21.40 2.09 -9.69
N TYR A 181 -20.40 2.91 -9.99
CA TYR A 181 -20.57 4.31 -10.31
C TYR A 181 -20.50 4.49 -11.82
N SER A 182 -21.28 5.45 -12.36
CA SER A 182 -21.29 5.78 -13.78
C SER A 182 -19.95 6.31 -14.27
N ASP A 183 -19.24 7.04 -13.41
CA ASP A 183 -17.98 7.70 -13.69
C ASP A 183 -17.15 7.93 -12.41
N PHE A 184 -15.91 8.35 -12.61
CA PHE A 184 -14.94 8.60 -11.56
C PHE A 184 -15.35 9.73 -10.61
N ASN A 185 -15.99 10.79 -11.12
CA ASN A 185 -16.36 11.94 -10.29
C ASN A 185 -17.44 11.56 -9.28
N GLU A 186 -18.41 10.74 -9.70
CA GLU A 186 -19.44 10.19 -8.80
C GLU A 186 -18.84 9.25 -7.76
N ALA A 187 -17.83 8.45 -8.12
CA ALA A 187 -17.10 7.64 -7.15
C ALA A 187 -16.34 8.51 -6.14
N LEU A 188 -15.64 9.54 -6.59
CA LEU A 188 -14.86 10.46 -5.77
C LEU A 188 -15.73 11.22 -4.75
N LYS A 189 -16.90 11.73 -5.17
CA LYS A 189 -17.87 12.39 -4.27
C LYS A 189 -18.33 11.51 -3.09
N ARG A 190 -18.15 10.19 -3.19
CA ARG A 190 -18.52 9.20 -2.17
C ARG A 190 -17.35 8.70 -1.34
N PHE A 191 -16.11 9.10 -1.65
CA PHE A 191 -14.95 8.76 -0.83
C PHE A 191 -15.13 9.34 0.59
N ARG A 192 -14.98 8.50 1.61
CA ARG A 192 -15.12 8.88 3.02
C ARG A 192 -14.06 8.14 3.83
N LEU A 193 -13.44 8.85 4.78
CA LEU A 193 -12.61 8.20 5.78
C LEU A 193 -13.47 7.31 6.68
N MET A 194 -12.92 6.16 7.05
CA MET A 194 -13.57 5.21 7.95
C MET A 194 -12.61 4.85 9.09
N PRO A 195 -12.98 5.10 10.37
CA PRO A 195 -14.21 5.78 10.81
C PRO A 195 -14.25 7.24 10.33
N SER A 196 -15.46 7.84 10.36
CA SER A 196 -15.61 9.26 10.05
C SER A 196 -14.80 10.07 11.06
N GLN A 197 -13.89 10.90 10.56
CA GLN A 197 -12.98 11.69 11.37
C GLN A 197 -12.64 13.00 10.64
N PRO A 198 -12.40 14.10 11.37
CA PRO A 198 -11.79 15.27 10.76
C PRO A 198 -10.38 14.92 10.27
N CYS A 199 -9.94 15.53 9.18
CA CYS A 199 -8.56 15.46 8.72
C CYS A 199 -8.05 16.87 8.51
N GLU A 200 -7.09 17.29 9.32
CA GLU A 200 -6.45 18.61 9.20
C GLU A 200 -5.51 18.69 7.97
N ASN A 201 -5.15 17.53 7.40
CA ASN A 201 -4.23 17.41 6.28
C ASN A 201 -5.00 17.01 5.00
N GLU A 202 -5.82 17.92 4.48
CA GLU A 202 -6.63 17.69 3.27
C GLU A 202 -5.78 17.22 2.08
N PHE A 203 -4.56 17.77 1.95
CA PHE A 203 -3.60 17.37 0.92
C PHE A 203 -3.21 15.89 0.98
N LEU A 204 -3.21 15.24 2.16
CA LEU A 204 -2.99 13.80 2.27
C LEU A 204 -4.21 13.01 1.83
N VAL A 205 -5.42 13.52 2.08
CA VAL A 205 -6.68 12.89 1.66
C VAL A 205 -6.84 12.96 0.15
N GLU A 206 -6.46 14.07 -0.47
CA GLU A 206 -6.47 14.21 -1.94
C GLU A 206 -5.44 13.31 -2.63
N HIS A 207 -4.36 12.93 -1.94
CA HIS A 207 -3.29 12.10 -2.48
C HIS A 207 -3.61 10.60 -2.51
N ILE A 208 -4.36 10.10 -1.52
CA ILE A 208 -4.65 8.66 -1.34
C ILE A 208 -5.85 8.16 -2.14
#